data_AF-A0A2A4J3B0-F1
#
_entry.id   AF-A0A2A4J3B0-F1
#
_cell.length_a   1.000
_cell.length_b   1.000
_cell.length_c   1.000
_cell.angle_alpha   90.00
_cell.angle_beta   90.00
_cell.angle_gamma   90.00
#
_symmetry.space_group_name_H-M   'P 1'
#
loop_
_entity.id
_entity.type
_entity.pdbx_description
1 polymer ?
#
loop_
_entity_poly.entity_id
_entity_poly.type
_entity_poly.pdbx_seq_one_letter_code
_entity_poly.pdbx_strand_id
1 'polypeptide(L)' 'MKWWTCVVLMCAAALADDEWREVRTAQGPVRGRKHPTEDIYTFYNIPYATRPTGQNKNIIIFAVVGREN' A
#
# COMPACT_ATOMS: atom_id res chain seq x y z
N MET A 1 32.98 22.82 1.19
CA MET A 1 31.93 21.84 0.87
C MET A 1 32.60 20.49 0.63
N LYS A 2 32.56 19.58 1.61
CA LYS A 2 33.27 18.28 1.52
C LYS A 2 32.51 17.41 0.51
N TRP A 3 33.12 16.95 -0.59
CA TRP A 3 32.44 16.13 -1.62
C TRP A 3 31.59 14.98 -1.03
N TRP A 4 32.08 14.32 0.03
CA TRP A 4 31.30 13.30 0.74
C TRP A 4 29.90 13.79 1.17
N THR A 5 29.73 15.05 1.62
CA THR A 5 28.39 15.54 2.00
C THR A 5 27.42 15.54 0.82
N CYS A 6 27.87 15.76 -0.40
CA CYS A 6 27.02 15.70 -1.60
C CYS A 6 26.61 14.26 -1.93
N VAL A 7 27.51 13.29 -1.75
CA VAL A 7 27.21 11.85 -1.98
C VAL A 7 26.18 11.35 -0.96
N VAL A 8 26.33 11.71 0.31
CA VAL A 8 25.36 11.35 1.36
C VAL A 8 23.99 11.97 1.10
N LEU A 9 23.95 13.24 0.69
CA LEU A 9 22.70 13.93 0.36
C LEU A 9 21.96 13.28 -0.82
N MET A 10 22.69 12.91 -1.87
CA MET A 10 22.13 12.24 -3.05
C MET A 10 21.57 10.84 -2.70
N CYS A 11 22.29 10.05 -1.90
CA CYS A 11 21.80 8.75 -1.43
C CYS A 11 20.57 8.88 -0.53
N ALA A 12 20.54 9.88 0.35
CA ALA A 12 19.39 10.13 1.23
C ALA A 12 18.13 10.52 0.44
N ALA A 13 18.29 11.35 -0.61
CA ALA A 13 17.18 11.75 -1.47
C ALA A 13 16.60 10.57 -2.27
N ALA A 14 17.45 9.67 -2.79
CA ALA A 14 17.00 8.47 -3.49
C ALA A 14 16.22 7.48 -2.61
N LEU A 15 16.48 7.47 -1.30
CA LEU A 15 15.76 6.66 -0.32
C LEU A 15 14.47 7.32 0.19
N ALA A 16 14.29 8.62 -0.06
CA ALA A 16 13.16 9.40 0.45
C ALA A 16 11.94 9.40 -0.50
N ASP A 17 12.04 8.80 -1.68
CA ASP A 17 10.95 8.68 -2.66
C ASP A 17 9.91 7.60 -2.27
N ASP A 18 9.72 7.39 -0.96
CA ASP A 18 8.66 6.53 -0.47
C ASP A 18 7.36 7.36 -0.44
N GLU A 19 6.73 7.48 -1.62
CA GLU A 19 5.47 8.21 -1.81
C GLU A 19 4.31 7.32 -1.34
N TRP A 20 3.54 7.82 -0.36
CA TRP A 20 2.42 7.09 0.26
C TRP A 20 1.10 7.79 -0.05
N ARG A 21 0.04 7.01 -0.30
CA ARG A 21 -1.31 7.52 -0.49
C ARG A 21 -2.29 6.87 0.48
N GLU A 22 -3.10 7.69 1.15
CA GLU A 22 -4.20 7.23 1.98
C GLU A 22 -5.51 7.26 1.20
N VAL A 23 -6.27 6.17 1.26
CA VAL A 23 -7.60 6.05 0.65
C VAL A 23 -8.59 5.65 1.72
N ARG A 24 -9.75 6.33 1.75
CA ARG A 24 -10.85 5.98 2.65
C ARG A 24 -11.66 4.84 2.03
N THR A 25 -11.70 3.70 2.70
CA THR A 25 -12.55 2.56 2.33
C THR A 25 -13.70 2.43 3.34
N ALA A 26 -14.73 1.65 3.02
CA ALA A 26 -15.81 1.34 3.95
C ALA A 26 -15.31 0.66 5.25
N GLN A 27 -14.15 0.01 5.19
CA GLN A 27 -13.52 -0.67 6.33
C GLN A 27 -12.59 0.25 7.13
N GLY A 28 -12.36 1.48 6.68
CA GLY A 28 -11.46 2.45 7.30
C GLY A 28 -10.41 3.01 6.32
N PRO A 29 -9.53 3.90 6.79
CA PRO A 29 -8.43 4.42 5.99
C PRO A 29 -7.38 3.32 5.72
N VAL A 30 -6.95 3.21 4.47
CA VAL A 30 -5.88 2.30 4.04
C VAL A 30 -4.76 3.11 3.40
N ARG A 31 -3.51 2.81 3.79
CA ARG A 31 -2.31 3.42 3.19
C ARG A 31 -1.69 2.47 2.18
N GLY A 32 -1.46 2.97 0.97
CA GLY A 32 -0.78 2.29 -0.12
C GLY A 32 0.53 2.98 -0.46
N ARG A 33 1.44 2.24 -1.09
CA ARG A 33 2.73 2.74 -1.53
C ARG A 33 2.74 2.90 -3.04
N LYS A 34 3.41 3.93 -3.54
CA LYS A 34 3.64 4.07 -4.97
C LYS A 34 4.49 2.92 -5.49
N HIS A 35 4.09 2.38 -6.64
CA HIS A 35 4.86 1.33 -7.28
C HIS A 35 6.15 1.95 -7.86
N PRO A 36 7.32 1.30 -7.68
CA PRO A 36 8.61 1.90 -8.07
C PRO A 36 8.78 2.09 -9.58
N THR A 37 8.03 1.35 -10.40
CA THR A 37 8.17 1.37 -11.86
C THR A 37 6.91 1.78 -12.61
N GLU A 38 5.78 1.88 -11.92
CA GLU A 38 4.48 2.15 -12.54
C GLU A 38 3.83 3.31 -11.79
N ASP A 39 3.10 4.18 -12.50
CA ASP A 39 2.38 5.30 -11.88
C ASP A 39 1.06 4.84 -11.23
N ILE A 40 1.16 3.80 -10.39
CA ILE A 40 0.06 3.21 -9.65
C ILE A 40 0.40 3.17 -8.16
N TYR A 41 -0.65 3.17 -7.34
CA TYR A 41 -0.53 2.96 -5.89
C TYR A 41 -1.01 1.56 -5.55
N THR A 42 -0.15 0.79 -4.91
CA THR A 42 -0.47 -0.58 -4.51
C THR A 42 -0.76 -0.64 -3.01
N PHE A 43 -1.90 -1.24 -2.68
CA PHE A 43 -2.36 -1.41 -1.31
C PHE A 43 -2.34 -2.91 -0.97
N TYR A 44 -1.50 -3.31 -0.03
CA TYR A 44 -1.37 -4.71 0.38
C TYR A 44 -2.12 -4.98 1.69
N ASN A 45 -2.52 -6.23 1.88
CA ASN A 45 -3.10 -6.75 3.13
C ASN A 45 -4.39 -6.04 3.60
N ILE A 46 -5.22 -5.53 2.70
CA ILE A 46 -6.54 -5.02 3.07
C ILE A 46 -7.46 -6.21 3.43
N PRO A 47 -7.93 -6.32 4.69
CA PRO A 47 -8.75 -7.45 5.11
C PRO A 47 -10.18 -7.31 4.58
N TYR A 48 -10.49 -7.90 3.43
CA TYR A 48 -11.84 -7.83 2.83
C TYR A 48 -12.91 -8.62 3.59
N ALA A 49 -12.52 -9.61 4.38
CA ALA A 49 -13.43 -10.43 5.18
C ALA A 49 -12.76 -10.95 6.44
N THR A 50 -13.57 -11.19 7.48
CA THR A 50 -13.12 -11.90 8.67
C THR A 50 -12.81 -13.35 8.32
N ARG A 51 -11.69 -13.86 8.81
CA ARG A 51 -11.29 -15.26 8.61
C ARG A 51 -12.45 -16.18 9.05
N PRO A 52 -12.96 -17.06 8.18
CA PRO A 52 -14.03 -17.97 8.54
C PRO A 52 -13.53 -18.96 9.61
N THR A 53 -14.25 -19.04 10.73
CA THR A 53 -13.97 -19.95 11.85
C THR A 53 -15.22 -20.77 12.21
N GLY A 54 -15.03 -21.86 12.96
CA GLY A 54 -16.14 -22.71 13.42
C GLY A 54 -16.94 -23.35 12.28
N GLN A 55 -18.27 -23.31 12.39
CA GLN A 55 -19.20 -23.85 11.38
C GLN A 55 -19.07 -23.16 10.01
N ASN A 56 -18.50 -21.95 9.97
CA ASN A 56 -18.34 -21.17 8.75
C ASN A 56 -17.03 -21.47 8.01
N LYS A 57 -16.21 -22.41 8.50
CA LYS A 57 -14.89 -22.75 7.95
C LYS A 57 -14.90 -23.09 6.45
N ASN A 58 -16.01 -23.62 5.94
CA ASN A 58 -16.13 -24.09 4.55
C ASN A 58 -16.87 -23.11 3.63
N ILE A 59 -17.19 -21.91 4.11
CA ILE A 59 -17.87 -20.89 3.29
C ILE A 59 -16.84 -20.16 2.43
N ILE A 60 -17.13 -20.05 1.13
CA ILE A 60 -16.34 -19.27 0.19
C ILE A 60 -16.82 -17.82 0.23
N ILE A 61 -15.91 -16.87 0.47
CA ILE A 61 -16.21 -15.43 0.45
C ILE A 61 -15.61 -14.85 -0.83
N PHE A 62 -16.47 -14.26 -1.67
CA PHE A 62 -16.05 -13.54 -2.87
C PHE A 62 -15.92 -12.04 -2.55
N ALA A 63 -14.79 -11.44 -2.90
CA ALA A 63 -14.61 -9.99 -2.85
C ALA A 63 -14.84 -9.41 -4.25
N VAL A 64 -15.74 -8.43 -4.37
CA VAL A 64 -15.89 -7.61 -5.57
C VAL A 64 -15.13 -6.31 -5.35
N VAL A 65 -14.06 -6.09 -6.10
CA VAL A 65 -13.34 -4.80 -6.11
C VAL A 65 -14.03 -3.90 -7.12
N GLY A 66 -14.80 -2.93 -6.63
CA GLY A 66 -15.38 -1.87 -7.47
C GLY A 66 -14.32 -0.81 -7.82
N ARG A 67 -14.22 -0.44 -9.10
CA ARG A 67 -13.53 0.79 -9.51
C ARG A 67 -14.50 1.95 -9.37
N GLU A 68 -14.21 2.87 -8.44
CA GLU A 68 -14.76 4.23 -8.53
C GLU A 68 -14.01 5.00 -9.62
N ASN A 69 -14.77 5.65 -10.49
CA ASN A 69 -14.28 6.45 -11.61
C ASN A 69 -13.86 7.85 -11.15
#